data_AF-A0A1I5XBG0-F1
#
_entry.id   AF-A0A1I5XBG0-F1
#
_cell.length_a   1.000
_cell.length_b   1.000
_cell.length_c   1.000
_cell.angle_alpha   90.00
_cell.angle_beta   90.00
_cell.angle_gamma   90.00
#
_symmetry.space_group_name_H-M   'P 1'
#
loop_
_entity.id
_entity.type
_entity.pdbx_description
1 polymer ?
#
loop_
_entity_poly.entity_id
_entity_poly.type
_entity_poly.pdbx_seq_one_letter_code
_entity_poly.pdbx_strand_id
1 'polypeptide(L)'
;MISVPETLPDDPETLKQLLSDVLQERQSNLGKITQLQEQVALLRDRLFGRKSEQTSDPESPRLPLLNKAEVLAEQPNGDGQDDVETVELRPVAVSKPRGKRQSLPAELPRIEVIHELPEHELTCECGCRKHVMGEET
;
A
#
# COMPACT_ATOMS: atom_id res chain seq x y z
N MET A 1 -34.32 20.64 -1.90
CA MET A 1 -34.67 21.76 -1.01
C MET A 1 -35.70 21.23 -0.04
N ILE A 2 -35.45 21.31 1.27
CA ILE A 2 -36.44 20.90 2.27
C ILE A 2 -37.48 22.00 2.29
N SER A 3 -38.62 21.76 1.66
CA SER A 3 -39.79 22.64 1.71
C SER A 3 -40.34 22.58 3.13
N VAL A 4 -40.08 23.62 3.91
CA VAL A 4 -40.69 23.76 5.24
C VAL A 4 -42.16 24.11 5.02
N PRO A 5 -43.11 23.36 5.60
CA PRO A 5 -44.52 23.73 5.52
C PRO A 5 -44.73 25.10 6.18
N GLU A 6 -45.43 26.01 5.49
CA GLU A 6 -45.66 27.40 5.94
C GLU A 6 -46.52 27.49 7.21
N THR A 7 -47.22 26.41 7.57
CA THR A 7 -48.04 26.30 8.78
C THR A 7 -47.72 25.01 9.54
N LEU A 8 -47.39 25.15 10.82
CA LEU A 8 -47.16 24.05 11.75
C LEU A 8 -48.49 23.65 12.41
N PRO A 9 -48.72 22.36 12.70
CA PRO A 9 -49.85 21.94 13.52
C PRO A 9 -49.78 22.54 14.93
N ASP A 10 -50.92 22.99 15.48
CA ASP A 10 -51.00 23.53 16.84
C ASP A 10 -51.11 22.44 17.93
N ASP A 11 -51.33 21.19 17.53
CA ASP A 11 -51.48 20.08 18.47
C ASP A 11 -50.11 19.54 18.93
N PRO A 12 -49.83 19.50 20.25
CA PRO A 12 -48.51 19.10 20.76
C PRO A 12 -48.15 17.64 20.49
N GLU A 13 -49.10 16.74 20.27
CA GLU A 13 -48.81 15.33 19.96
C GLU A 13 -48.33 15.19 18.50
N THR A 14 -49.04 15.80 17.55
CA THR A 14 -48.62 15.83 16.14
C THR A 14 -47.26 16.50 15.94
N LEU A 15 -46.97 17.58 16.68
CA LEU A 15 -45.65 18.24 16.64
C LEU A 15 -44.52 17.32 17.11
N LYS A 16 -44.74 16.53 18.17
CA LYS A 16 -43.72 15.58 18.67
C LYS A 16 -43.44 14.48 17.65
N GLN A 17 -44.47 13.96 16.98
CA GLN A 17 -44.32 12.97 15.92
C GLN A 17 -43.52 13.52 14.73
N LEU A 18 -43.88 14.73 14.28
CA LEU A 18 -43.16 15.38 13.18
C LEU A 18 -41.69 15.66 13.54
N LEU A 19 -41.42 16.02 14.80
CA LEU A 19 -40.05 16.19 15.30
C LEU A 19 -39.28 14.86 15.28
N SER A 20 -39.88 13.76 15.73
CA SER A 20 -39.22 12.45 15.67
C SER A 20 -38.90 12.02 14.24
N ASP A 21 -39.83 12.26 13.31
CA ASP A 21 -39.64 11.91 11.89
C ASP A 21 -38.49 12.73 11.29
N VAL A 22 -38.46 14.05 11.54
CA VAL A 22 -37.38 14.92 11.07
C VAL A 22 -36.03 14.52 11.67
N LEU A 23 -35.99 14.13 12.95
CA LEU A 23 -34.76 13.66 13.59
C LEU A 23 -34.28 12.34 12.97
N GLN A 24 -35.20 11.40 12.69
CA GLN A 24 -34.89 10.14 12.04
C GLN A 24 -34.37 10.37 10.61
N GLU A 25 -35.04 11.21 9.84
CA GLU A 25 -34.58 11.60 8.50
C GLU A 25 -33.21 12.26 8.55
N ARG A 26 -32.99 13.19 9.48
CA ARG A 26 -31.69 13.85 9.69
C ARG A 26 -30.60 12.83 9.98
N GLN A 27 -30.87 11.85 10.84
CA GLN A 27 -29.91 10.81 11.18
C GLN A 27 -29.60 9.92 9.97
N SER A 28 -30.60 9.57 9.17
CA SER A 28 -30.41 8.82 7.92
C SER A 28 -29.56 9.60 6.90
N ASN A 29 -29.79 10.92 6.79
CA ASN A 29 -29.06 11.80 5.88
C ASN A 29 -27.61 11.98 6.34
N LEU A 30 -27.36 12.06 7.64
CA LEU A 30 -25.99 12.07 8.18
C LEU A 30 -25.25 10.79 7.82
N GLY A 31 -25.89 9.61 7.95
CA GLY A 31 -25.29 8.34 7.53
C GLY A 31 -24.98 8.28 6.03
N LYS A 32 -25.84 8.86 5.18
CA LYS A 32 -25.55 8.98 3.74
C LYS A 32 -24.37 9.92 3.47
N ILE A 33 -24.28 11.04 4.19
CA ILE A 33 -23.19 12.00 4.05
C ILE A 33 -21.85 11.34 4.41
N THR A 34 -21.78 10.58 5.51
CA THR A 34 -20.54 9.89 5.89
C THR A 34 -20.11 8.88 4.83
N GLN A 35 -21.05 8.05 4.33
CA GLN A 35 -20.77 7.11 3.25
C GLN A 35 -20.28 7.78 1.97
N LEU A 36 -20.89 8.91 1.58
CA LEU A 36 -20.45 9.67 0.40
C LEU A 36 -19.08 10.30 0.60
N GLN A 37 -18.78 10.80 1.81
CA GLN A 37 -17.47 11.35 2.14
C GLN A 37 -16.36 10.29 2.02
N GLU A 38 -16.61 9.07 2.53
CA GLU A 38 -15.69 7.95 2.40
C GLU A 38 -15.46 7.55 0.95
N GLN A 39 -16.53 7.43 0.15
CA GLN A 39 -16.42 7.14 -1.28
C GLN A 39 -15.61 8.20 -2.02
N VAL A 40 -15.83 9.47 -1.72
CA VAL A 40 -15.07 10.57 -2.31
C VAL A 40 -13.59 10.51 -1.90
N ALA A 41 -13.28 10.16 -0.65
CA ALA A 41 -11.90 9.97 -0.21
C ALA A 41 -11.22 8.84 -1.01
N LEU A 42 -11.84 7.67 -1.10
CA LEU A 42 -11.33 6.53 -1.87
C LEU A 42 -11.14 6.86 -3.36
N LEU A 43 -12.07 7.61 -3.96
CA LEU A 43 -11.94 8.06 -5.34
C LEU A 43 -10.78 9.03 -5.53
N ARG A 44 -10.56 9.96 -4.59
CA ARG A 44 -9.42 10.87 -4.63
C ARG A 44 -8.10 10.10 -4.53
N ASP A 45 -8.01 9.15 -3.61
CA ASP A 45 -6.81 8.31 -3.48
C ASP A 45 -6.57 7.49 -4.75
N ARG A 46 -7.61 6.94 -5.36
CA ARG A 46 -7.48 6.19 -6.62
C ARG A 46 -7.04 7.07 -7.80
N LEU A 47 -7.56 8.29 -7.90
CA LEU A 47 -7.28 9.21 -9.01
C LEU A 47 -5.94 9.95 -8.85
N PHE A 48 -5.59 10.29 -7.61
CA PHE A 48 -4.48 11.19 -7.30
C PHE A 48 -3.38 10.57 -6.44
N GLY A 49 -3.58 9.39 -5.82
CA GLY A 49 -2.57 8.75 -4.96
C GLY A 49 -1.24 8.48 -5.68
N ARG A 50 -1.31 7.92 -6.90
CA ARG A 50 -0.10 7.74 -7.75
C ARG A 50 0.55 9.08 -8.14
N LYS A 51 -0.25 10.14 -8.32
CA LYS A 51 0.26 11.48 -8.66
C LYS A 51 0.92 12.15 -7.45
N SER A 52 0.46 11.86 -6.23
CA SER A 52 1.10 12.35 -5.00
C SER A 52 2.41 11.62 -4.69
N GLU A 53 2.57 10.38 -5.16
CA GLU A 53 3.85 9.64 -5.10
C GLU A 53 4.84 10.11 -6.17
N GLN A 54 4.35 10.56 -7.33
CA GLN A 54 5.16 11.24 -8.34
C GLN A 54 5.46 12.67 -7.90
N THR A 55 6.48 12.85 -7.05
CA THR A 55 7.04 14.17 -6.79
C THR A 55 7.69 14.70 -8.08
N SER A 56 7.18 15.80 -8.63
CA SER A 56 7.78 16.51 -9.77
C SER A 56 9.06 17.27 -9.40
N ASP A 57 9.31 17.44 -8.10
CA ASP A 57 10.46 18.14 -7.55
C ASP A 57 11.59 17.14 -7.26
N PRO A 58 12.71 17.17 -8.02
CA PRO A 58 13.84 16.26 -7.82
C PRO A 58 14.53 16.44 -6.46
N GLU A 59 14.35 17.59 -5.80
CA GLU A 59 14.91 17.88 -4.46
C GLU A 59 13.94 17.52 -3.33
N SER A 60 12.81 16.85 -3.63
CA SER A 60 11.87 16.46 -2.61
C SER A 60 12.54 15.51 -1.60
N PRO A 61 12.52 15.80 -0.29
CA PRO A 61 13.19 14.98 0.73
C PRO A 61 12.66 13.53 0.81
N ARG A 62 11.55 13.23 0.14
CA ARG A 62 11.00 11.87 0.02
C ARG A 62 11.67 11.03 -1.08
N LEU A 63 12.18 11.65 -2.15
CA LEU A 63 12.80 10.93 -3.27
C LEU A 63 14.05 10.14 -2.84
N PRO A 64 15.00 10.71 -2.08
CA PRO A 64 16.19 9.98 -1.64
C PRO A 64 15.86 8.76 -0.74
N LEU A 65 14.77 8.82 0.02
CA LEU A 65 14.33 7.71 0.86
C LEU A 65 13.78 6.53 0.04
N LEU A 66 13.13 6.82 -1.09
CA LEU A 66 12.55 5.83 -1.98
C LEU A 66 13.60 5.21 -2.92
N ASN A 67 14.55 6.02 -3.40
CA ASN A 67 15.64 5.59 -4.29
C ASN A 67 16.94 5.26 -3.55
N LYS A 68 16.85 4.76 -2.32
CA LYS A 68 18.02 4.47 -1.47
C LYS A 68 19.04 3.54 -2.15
N ALA A 69 18.60 2.54 -2.91
CA ALA A 69 19.49 1.59 -3.58
C ALA A 69 20.32 2.24 -4.70
N GLU A 70 19.72 3.18 -5.46
CA GLU A 70 20.41 3.93 -6.52
C GLU A 70 21.41 4.91 -5.89
N VAL A 71 20.99 5.63 -4.84
CA VAL A 71 21.87 6.54 -4.09
C VAL A 71 23.08 5.81 -3.47
N LEU A 72 22.89 4.59 -2.96
CA LEU A 72 23.98 3.77 -2.42
C LEU A 72 24.90 3.21 -3.51
N ALA A 73 24.39 2.96 -4.72
CA ALA A 73 25.19 2.50 -5.84
C ALA A 73 26.02 3.63 -6.47
N GLU A 74 25.50 4.86 -6.45
CA GLU A 74 26.21 6.06 -6.93
C GLU A 74 27.24 6.61 -5.93
N GLN A 75 27.16 6.18 -4.65
CA GLN A 75 28.22 6.47 -3.70
C GLN A 75 29.49 5.72 -4.15
N PRO A 76 30.60 6.44 -4.40
CA PRO A 76 31.86 5.77 -4.67
C PRO A 76 32.24 5.03 -3.38
N ASN A 77 32.12 3.71 -3.38
CA ASN A 77 32.71 2.88 -2.36
C ASN A 77 34.23 3.08 -2.44
N GLY A 78 34.75 4.01 -1.64
CA GLY A 78 36.16 4.03 -1.29
C GLY A 78 36.39 2.84 -0.39
N ASP A 79 36.84 1.74 -1.00
CA ASP A 79 37.65 0.64 -0.45
C ASP A 79 37.21 -0.68 -1.07
N GLY A 80 37.98 -1.15 -2.07
CA GLY A 80 37.78 -2.45 -2.71
C GLY A 80 38.10 -2.39 -4.20
N GLN A 81 39.37 -2.55 -4.53
CA GLN A 81 39.82 -2.90 -5.87
C GLN A 81 39.24 -4.28 -6.21
N ASP A 82 38.12 -4.33 -6.92
CA ASP A 82 37.75 -5.49 -7.72
C ASP A 82 37.81 -5.06 -9.18
N ASP A 83 38.69 -5.73 -9.93
CA ASP A 83 38.87 -5.59 -11.37
C ASP A 83 37.53 -5.82 -12.09
N VAL A 84 36.78 -4.74 -12.32
CA VAL A 84 35.62 -4.77 -13.22
C VAL A 84 36.17 -4.83 -14.63
N GLU A 85 36.37 -6.05 -15.14
CA GLU A 85 36.49 -6.30 -16.57
C GLU A 85 35.26 -5.65 -17.23
N THR A 86 35.50 -4.59 -18.00
CA THR A 86 34.49 -3.86 -18.77
C THR A 86 33.87 -4.82 -19.79
N VAL A 87 32.86 -5.56 -19.36
CA VAL A 87 31.97 -6.29 -20.26
C VAL A 87 31.25 -5.22 -21.07
N GLU A 88 31.52 -5.17 -22.37
CA GLU A 88 30.79 -4.29 -23.28
C GLU A 88 29.28 -4.59 -23.17
N LEU A 89 28.57 -3.67 -22.53
CA LEU A 89 27.12 -3.68 -22.42
C LEU A 89 26.55 -3.47 -23.82
N ARG A 90 26.24 -4.59 -24.49
CA ARG A 90 25.51 -4.60 -25.75
C ARG A 90 24.21 -3.81 -25.57
N PRO A 91 23.86 -2.85 -26.46
CA PRO A 91 22.69 -2.02 -26.27
C PRO A 91 21.44 -2.89 -26.23
N VAL A 92 20.83 -3.00 -25.05
CA VAL A 92 19.55 -3.68 -24.87
C VAL A 92 18.50 -2.81 -25.53
N ALA A 93 18.04 -3.25 -26.69
CA ALA A 93 16.92 -2.64 -27.38
C ALA A 93 15.71 -2.56 -26.43
N VAL A 94 15.14 -1.36 -26.29
CA VAL A 94 13.93 -1.14 -25.50
C VAL A 94 12.79 -1.93 -26.13
N SER A 95 12.40 -3.06 -25.53
CA SER A 95 11.27 -3.84 -26.00
C SER A 95 10.27 -4.16 -24.88
N LYS A 96 9.14 -3.43 -24.95
CA LYS A 96 7.74 -3.84 -24.68
C LYS A 96 7.39 -4.31 -23.23
N PRO A 97 6.09 -4.26 -22.84
CA PRO A 97 5.67 -4.01 -21.46
C PRO A 97 6.07 -5.13 -20.50
N ARG A 98 6.37 -4.76 -19.25
CA ARG A 98 6.87 -5.62 -18.15
C ARG A 98 6.07 -6.93 -18.02
N GLY A 99 6.49 -7.95 -18.74
CA GLY A 99 5.98 -9.32 -18.69
C GLY A 99 7.11 -10.23 -18.26
N LYS A 100 7.16 -10.51 -16.95
CA LYS A 100 8.12 -11.36 -16.21
C LYS A 100 9.60 -10.97 -16.38
N ARG A 101 10.26 -10.71 -15.24
CA ARG A 101 11.72 -10.53 -15.18
C ARG A 101 12.37 -11.79 -15.78
N GLN A 102 13.36 -11.62 -16.63
CA GLN A 102 14.18 -12.75 -17.07
C GLN A 102 14.82 -13.39 -15.83
N SER A 103 14.77 -14.72 -15.75
CA SER A 103 15.45 -15.45 -14.69
C SER A 103 16.94 -15.14 -14.73
N LEU A 104 17.55 -15.01 -13.55
CA LEU A 104 19.00 -14.90 -13.45
C LEU A 104 19.67 -16.06 -14.21
N PRO A 105 20.75 -15.80 -14.97
CA PRO A 105 21.54 -16.83 -15.65
C PRO A 105 21.90 -17.99 -14.73
N ALA A 106 21.94 -19.21 -15.27
CA ALA A 106 22.29 -20.42 -14.53
C ALA A 106 23.77 -20.46 -14.10
N GLU A 107 24.61 -19.65 -14.74
CA GLU A 107 26.04 -19.54 -14.44
C GLU A 107 26.33 -18.76 -13.15
N LEU A 108 25.35 -17.99 -12.65
CA LEU A 108 25.51 -17.29 -11.38
C LEU A 108 25.42 -18.28 -10.22
N PRO A 109 26.37 -18.23 -9.26
CA PRO A 109 26.37 -19.13 -8.12
C PRO A 109 25.10 -18.90 -7.28
N ARG A 110 24.32 -19.96 -7.08
CA ARG A 110 23.17 -19.98 -6.18
C ARG A 110 23.61 -20.69 -4.90
N ILE A 111 23.81 -19.93 -3.83
CA ILE A 111 24.20 -20.47 -2.54
C ILE A 111 22.97 -20.43 -1.64
N GLU A 112 22.47 -21.60 -1.25
CA GLU A 112 21.39 -21.72 -0.26
C GLU A 112 22.01 -21.67 1.14
N VAL A 113 21.64 -20.66 1.94
CA VAL A 113 22.06 -20.55 3.34
C VAL A 113 20.82 -20.72 4.22
N ILE A 114 20.61 -21.95 4.69
CA ILE A 114 19.50 -22.29 5.58
C ILE A 114 19.86 -21.84 7.00
N HIS A 115 19.04 -20.97 7.58
CA HIS A 115 19.17 -20.52 8.96
C HIS A 115 18.09 -21.20 9.80
N GLU A 116 18.47 -22.19 10.60
CA GLU A 116 17.54 -22.91 11.47
C GLU A 116 17.52 -22.29 12.88
N LEU A 117 16.34 -22.29 13.50
CA LEU A 117 16.18 -21.95 14.90
C LEU A 117 16.86 -23.02 15.77
N PRO A 118 17.42 -22.66 16.93
CA PRO A 118 17.97 -23.63 17.85
C PRO A 118 16.87 -24.58 18.38
N GLU A 119 17.25 -25.80 18.75
CA GLU A 119 16.30 -26.90 19.04
C GLU A 119 15.23 -26.53 20.09
N HIS A 120 15.57 -25.70 21.07
CA HIS A 120 14.67 -25.27 22.13
C HIS A 120 13.59 -24.27 21.67
N GLU A 121 13.79 -23.60 20.53
CA GLU A 121 12.82 -22.67 19.93
C GLU A 121 11.94 -23.35 18.86
N LEU A 122 12.27 -24.60 18.50
CA LEU A 122 11.49 -25.43 17.58
C LEU A 122 10.30 -26.12 18.28
N THR A 123 10.13 -25.95 19.58
CA THR A 123 8.99 -26.46 20.35
C THR A 123 7.98 -25.34 20.59
N CYS A 124 6.71 -25.60 20.28
CA CYS A 124 5.60 -24.70 20.61
C CYS A 124 5.21 -24.81 22.08
N GLU A 125 4.53 -23.80 22.63
CA GLU A 125 3.98 -23.82 24.00
C GLU A 125 3.03 -25.01 24.25
N CYS A 126 2.42 -25.55 23.19
CA CYS A 126 1.57 -26.75 23.26
C CYS A 126 2.35 -28.08 23.27
N GLY A 127 3.69 -28.05 23.22
CA GLY A 127 4.55 -29.24 23.21
C GLY A 127 4.79 -29.87 21.84
N CYS A 128 4.16 -29.36 20.78
CA CYS A 128 4.38 -29.84 19.41
C CYS A 128 5.67 -29.26 18.80
N ARG A 129 6.37 -30.05 17.97
CA ARG A 129 7.50 -29.58 17.15
C ARG A 129 6.97 -28.77 15.96
N LYS A 130 7.56 -27.60 15.71
CA LYS A 130 7.29 -26.80 14.51
C LYS A 130 7.72 -27.59 13.28
N HIS A 131 6.85 -27.68 12.28
CA HIS A 131 7.16 -28.29 10.98
C HIS A 131 7.49 -27.18 9.96
N VAL A 132 8.24 -27.53 8.93
CA VAL A 132 8.55 -26.62 7.82
C VAL A 132 7.30 -26.51 6.94
N MET A 133 6.78 -25.30 6.77
CA MET A 133 5.63 -25.06 5.90
C MET A 133 6.06 -25.02 4.44
N GLY A 134 5.26 -25.61 3.53
CA GLY A 134 5.51 -25.57 2.09
C GLY A 134 6.26 -26.77 1.53
N GLU A 135 6.67 -27.70 2.39
CA GLU A 135 7.13 -29.04 2.02
C GLU A 135 6.01 -30.06 2.30
N GLU A 136 4.92 -29.99 1.52
CA GLU A 136 3.90 -31.04 1.55
C GLU A 136 4.22 -32.11 0.49
N THR A 137 4.49 -33.33 0.94
CA THR A 137 4.42 -34.55 0.13
C THR A 137 3.02 -35.14 0.15
#